data_AF-A0A821CC19-F1
#
_entry.id   AF-A0A821CC19-F1
#
_cell.length_a   1.000
_cell.length_b   1.000
_cell.length_c   1.000
_cell.angle_alpha   90.00
_cell.angle_beta   90.00
_cell.angle_gamma   90.00
#
_symmetry.space_group_name_H-M   'P 1'
#
loop_
_entity.id
_entity.type
_entity.pdbx_description
1 polymer ?
#
loop_
_entity_poly.entity_id
_entity_poly.type
_entity_poly.pdbx_seq_one_letter_code
_entity_poly.pdbx_strand_id
1 'polypeptide(L)'
;MRIIACTRSTILSSISLFTFNLIKHLRDTINKNVKNTEDFISKLIDIKIDNDDRLASLDVIDLFNNVPISKSIDIVLERIVKTEIFCQSNLTKTDLRNLLELCLNNSYFIFNNKFYKQIKGLPMGNVLSPLLADLYMHEFINNKLHKIKDKLFRYVDDLFIITKMSKTELESYVESLNLNRTNIKFTCEYEENKQINFLDTTITRNLNEYKLDIKWFRKPAASDRFLNFHSSHHHSIKSNIIKNMTERIINTTRNKEQQAIDLNVLRKMFIKSDYPKELIERTIQKCLQTSINQQNLNELNNNKPKPETKVTLSLPYVKGIEVLKRKLEQIGVKLYSSYPLKLKSLTTLNIKPQSKSIIYQMNCKCGAIYNGETKVGLKDRMKEHKTKIKEYNINSSSEIVKHHNIKNNGQCSFDQNKAFIIDNETNYWKRRKKETIYSIINESINKCDIIDNGWNNVIYKESKKIKEIIKKRNTV
;
A
#
# COMPACT_ATOMS: atom_id res chain seq x y z
N MET A 1 -13.09 -9.14 9.18
CA MET A 1 -12.62 -8.27 8.08
C MET A 1 -11.42 -7.47 8.59
N ARG A 2 -10.23 -7.64 8.01
CA ARG A 2 -9.05 -6.83 8.36
C ARG A 2 -9.14 -5.51 7.58
N ILE A 3 -9.22 -4.38 8.28
CA ILE A 3 -9.44 -3.08 7.67
C ILE A 3 -8.09 -2.38 7.53
N ILE A 4 -7.71 -2.05 6.30
CA ILE A 4 -6.50 -1.27 6.02
C ILE A 4 -6.93 0.14 5.65
N ALA A 5 -6.74 1.09 6.57
CA ALA A 5 -7.01 2.49 6.32
C ALA A 5 -5.78 3.13 5.68
N CYS A 6 -5.91 3.59 4.43
CA CYS A 6 -4.80 4.25 3.75
C CYS A 6 -4.51 5.61 4.40
N THR A 7 -3.31 5.76 4.95
CA THR A 7 -2.85 7.03 5.51
C THR A 7 -2.05 7.87 4.51
N ARG A 8 -1.84 7.40 3.26
CA ARG A 8 -1.06 8.15 2.27
C ARG A 8 -1.78 9.45 1.88
N SER A 9 -1.03 10.55 1.87
CA SER A 9 -1.51 11.88 1.47
C SER A 9 -2.67 12.42 2.32
N THR A 10 -2.86 11.90 3.53
CA THR A 10 -3.78 12.48 4.51
C THR A 10 -3.08 13.63 5.26
N ILE A 11 -3.86 14.49 5.92
CA ILE A 11 -3.33 15.59 6.75
C ILE A 11 -2.38 15.04 7.84
N LEU A 12 -2.67 13.85 8.38
CA LEU A 12 -1.88 13.22 9.43
C LEU A 12 -0.65 12.47 8.91
N SER A 13 -0.48 12.33 7.59
CA SER A 13 0.60 11.53 7.01
C SER A 13 1.99 12.10 7.34
N SER A 14 2.16 13.41 7.18
CA SER A 14 3.40 14.11 7.51
C SER A 14 3.69 14.09 9.01
N ILE A 15 2.66 14.25 9.84
CA ILE A 15 2.80 14.19 11.31
C ILE A 15 3.20 12.78 11.73
N SER A 16 2.53 11.75 11.21
CA SER A 16 2.85 10.35 11.51
C SER A 16 4.29 10.00 11.10
N LEU A 17 4.76 10.53 9.96
CA LEU A 17 6.14 10.33 9.50
C LEU A 17 7.16 11.07 10.38
N PHE A 18 6.86 12.31 10.77
CA PHE A 18 7.68 13.06 11.72
C PHE A 18 7.81 12.31 13.05
N THR A 19 6.68 11.94 13.65
CA THR A 19 6.64 11.18 14.90
C THR A 19 7.38 9.85 14.76
N PHE A 20 7.19 9.13 13.64
CA PHE A 20 7.89 7.87 13.39
C PHE A 20 9.40 8.06 13.33
N ASN A 21 9.89 9.10 12.65
CA ASN A 21 11.33 9.38 12.59
C ASN A 21 11.93 9.69 13.96
N LEU A 22 11.18 10.30 14.86
CA LEU A 22 11.60 10.53 16.23
C LEU A 22 11.75 9.22 17.01
N ILE A 23 10.81 8.27 16.87
CA ILE A 23 10.77 7.06 17.71
C ILE A 23 11.32 5.79 17.05
N LYS A 24 11.64 5.78 15.76
CA LYS A 24 11.99 4.55 15.00
C LYS A 24 13.17 3.77 15.59
N HIS A 25 14.12 4.45 16.21
CA HIS A 25 15.30 3.85 16.84
C HIS A 25 14.93 3.00 18.07
N LEU A 26 13.75 3.18 18.66
CA LEU A 26 13.26 2.31 19.73
C LEU A 26 13.11 0.86 19.27
N ARG A 27 13.01 0.60 17.96
CA ARG A 27 13.01 -0.76 17.41
C ARG A 27 14.26 -1.53 17.81
N ASP A 28 15.40 -0.86 17.95
CA ASP A 28 16.68 -1.47 18.30
C ASP A 28 16.73 -1.92 19.77
N THR A 29 15.81 -1.42 20.61
CA THR A 29 15.65 -1.87 22.01
C THR A 29 14.94 -3.22 22.14
N ILE A 30 14.44 -3.78 21.03
CA ILE A 30 13.70 -5.04 21.01
C ILE A 30 14.69 -6.18 20.78
N ASN A 31 14.95 -6.96 21.83
CA ASN A 31 15.79 -8.15 21.72
C ASN A 31 14.98 -9.34 21.16
N LYS A 32 15.67 -10.34 20.59
CA LYS A 32 15.10 -11.62 20.12
C LYS A 32 14.05 -11.55 18.99
N ASN A 33 13.93 -10.43 18.28
CA ASN A 33 13.08 -10.34 17.09
C ASN A 33 13.79 -10.93 15.86
N VAL A 34 13.05 -11.64 15.02
CA VAL A 34 13.48 -12.14 13.72
C VAL A 34 13.14 -11.10 12.65
N LYS A 35 14.11 -10.76 11.81
CA LYS A 35 13.92 -9.76 10.73
C LYS A 35 13.38 -10.37 9.45
N ASN A 36 13.82 -11.56 9.12
CA ASN A 36 13.45 -12.30 7.92
C ASN A 36 13.81 -13.79 8.11
N THR A 37 13.48 -14.62 7.12
CA THR A 37 13.78 -16.05 7.14
C THR A 37 15.28 -16.36 7.25
N GLU A 38 16.15 -15.56 6.64
CA GLU A 38 17.61 -15.78 6.71
C GLU A 38 18.16 -15.54 8.11
N ASP A 39 17.74 -14.46 8.78
CA ASP A 39 18.08 -14.14 10.18
C ASP A 39 17.51 -15.18 11.15
N PHE A 40 16.33 -15.74 10.86
CA PHE A 40 15.79 -16.86 11.62
C PHE A 40 16.67 -18.09 11.52
N ILE A 41 17.00 -18.47 10.29
CA ILE A 41 17.84 -19.64 10.00
C ILE A 41 19.23 -19.46 10.62
N SER A 42 19.82 -18.26 10.58
CA SER A 42 21.12 -17.99 11.21
C SER A 42 21.08 -18.07 12.73
N LYS A 43 19.94 -17.76 13.36
CA LYS A 43 19.78 -17.91 14.81
C LYS A 43 19.59 -19.35 15.25
N LEU A 44 18.97 -20.19 14.41
CA LEU A 44 18.72 -21.60 14.72
C LEU A 44 19.96 -22.50 14.55
N ILE A 45 21.01 -22.06 13.83
CA ILE A 45 22.21 -22.89 13.57
C ILE A 45 22.88 -23.33 14.87
N ASP A 46 23.06 -22.36 15.75
CA ASP A 46 23.92 -22.50 16.92
C ASP A 46 23.15 -23.11 18.10
N ILE A 47 21.86 -23.39 17.90
CA ILE A 47 21.00 -23.98 18.92
C ILE A 47 21.19 -25.49 18.92
N LYS A 48 21.75 -25.99 20.02
CA LYS A 48 21.68 -27.41 20.37
C LYS A 48 20.31 -27.71 20.97
N ILE A 49 19.73 -28.82 20.54
CA ILE A 49 18.46 -29.32 21.05
C ILE A 49 18.71 -30.57 21.90
N ASP A 50 17.99 -30.65 23.01
CA ASP A 50 17.97 -31.84 23.86
C ASP A 50 16.89 -32.83 23.39
N ASN A 51 16.93 -34.06 23.88
CA ASN A 51 15.93 -35.09 23.54
C ASN A 51 14.52 -34.75 24.06
N ASP A 52 14.43 -33.99 25.14
CA ASP A 52 13.19 -33.50 25.74
C ASP A 52 12.72 -32.16 25.16
N ASP A 53 13.56 -31.45 24.40
CA ASP A 53 13.14 -30.24 23.68
C ASP A 53 12.08 -30.59 22.62
N ARG A 54 11.11 -29.70 22.47
CA ARG A 54 9.95 -29.79 21.56
C ARG A 54 9.79 -28.47 20.85
N LEU A 55 9.30 -28.52 19.61
CA LEU A 55 9.04 -27.33 18.81
C LEU A 55 7.56 -26.97 18.86
N ALA A 56 7.27 -25.69 18.96
CA ALA A 56 5.92 -25.17 18.87
C ALA A 56 5.92 -23.79 18.21
N SER A 57 4.77 -23.43 17.64
CA SER A 57 4.50 -22.11 17.07
C SER A 57 3.27 -21.53 17.76
N LEU A 58 3.35 -20.25 18.16
CA LEU A 58 2.19 -19.48 18.60
C LEU A 58 1.92 -18.38 17.60
N ASP A 59 0.68 -18.25 17.16
CA ASP A 59 0.23 -17.13 16.31
C ASP A 59 -0.68 -16.20 17.11
N VAL A 60 -0.46 -14.89 16.98
CA VAL A 60 -1.27 -13.88 17.66
C VAL A 60 -2.54 -13.61 16.87
N ILE A 61 -3.69 -13.87 17.51
CA ILE A 61 -5.00 -13.64 16.90
C ILE A 61 -5.22 -12.13 16.73
N ASP A 62 -5.23 -11.70 15.47
CA ASP A 62 -5.59 -10.34 15.03
C ASP A 62 -4.81 -9.24 15.77
N LEU A 63 -3.48 -9.37 15.78
CA LEU A 63 -2.54 -8.54 16.54
C LEU A 63 -2.92 -7.06 16.54
N PHE A 64 -2.96 -6.41 15.37
CA PHE A 64 -3.16 -4.96 15.30
C PHE A 64 -4.51 -4.52 15.88
N ASN A 65 -5.59 -5.28 15.71
CA ASN A 65 -6.89 -4.91 16.27
C ASN A 65 -6.97 -5.11 17.79
N ASN A 66 -6.07 -5.90 18.35
CA ASN A 66 -6.06 -6.26 19.76
C ASN A 66 -5.02 -5.49 20.59
N VAL A 67 -3.97 -4.95 19.98
CA VAL A 67 -2.98 -4.11 20.68
C VAL A 67 -3.64 -2.81 21.20
N PRO A 68 -3.62 -2.53 22.51
CA PRO A 68 -4.18 -1.30 23.08
C PRO A 68 -3.31 -0.07 22.75
N ILE A 69 -3.93 0.97 22.19
CA ILE A 69 -3.24 2.22 21.79
C ILE A 69 -2.58 2.89 23.01
N SER A 70 -3.34 3.15 24.08
CA SER A 70 -2.83 3.87 25.27
C SER A 70 -1.61 3.16 25.88
N LYS A 71 -1.71 1.85 26.15
CA LYS A 71 -0.58 1.07 26.68
C LYS A 71 0.64 1.11 25.75
N SER A 72 0.44 1.07 24.43
CA SER A 72 1.55 1.14 23.47
C SER A 72 2.24 2.51 23.51
N ILE A 73 1.47 3.59 23.70
CA ILE A 73 1.99 4.94 23.86
C ILE A 73 2.77 5.07 25.16
N ASP A 74 2.26 4.52 26.27
CA ASP A 74 2.97 4.55 27.55
C ASP A 74 4.32 3.83 27.47
N ILE A 75 4.39 2.68 26.81
CA ILE A 75 5.66 1.95 26.55
C ILE A 75 6.64 2.81 25.74
N VAL A 76 6.16 3.51 24.71
CA VAL A 76 7.00 4.43 23.92
C VAL A 76 7.56 5.53 24.82
N LEU A 77 6.71 6.15 25.64
CA LEU A 77 7.09 7.24 26.53
C LEU A 77 8.07 6.82 27.63
N GLU A 78 7.94 5.60 28.15
CA GLU A 78 8.87 5.05 29.14
C GLU A 78 10.26 4.79 28.54
N ARG A 79 10.33 4.34 27.29
CA ARG A 79 11.61 4.03 26.62
C ARG A 79 12.29 5.26 26.02
N ILE A 80 11.52 6.14 25.37
CA ILE A 80 12.06 7.30 24.63
C ILE A 80 12.77 8.30 25.55
N VAL A 81 12.35 8.40 26.81
CA VAL A 81 12.93 9.32 27.80
C VAL A 81 14.36 8.95 28.16
N LYS A 82 14.78 7.72 27.89
CA LYS A 82 16.15 7.24 28.10
C LYS A 82 17.07 7.54 26.91
N THR A 83 16.57 8.20 25.86
CA THR A 83 17.28 8.37 24.59
C THR A 83 17.76 9.80 24.43
N GLU A 84 19.02 9.97 24.00
CA GLU A 84 19.63 11.29 23.79
C GLU A 84 18.87 12.12 22.75
N ILE A 85 18.36 11.47 21.70
CA ILE A 85 17.58 12.11 20.61
C ILE A 85 16.38 12.87 21.17
N PHE A 86 15.68 12.29 22.15
CA PHE A 86 14.53 12.92 22.77
C PHE A 86 14.93 14.00 23.76
N CYS A 87 15.98 13.77 24.55
CA CYS A 87 16.51 14.78 25.48
C CYS A 87 17.03 16.05 24.76
N GLN A 88 17.53 15.91 23.54
CA GLN A 88 17.95 17.02 22.69
C GLN A 88 16.79 17.67 21.93
N SER A 89 15.60 17.08 21.95
CA SER A 89 14.42 17.63 21.30
C SER A 89 13.72 18.65 22.19
N ASN A 90 13.09 19.66 21.59
CA ASN A 90 12.26 20.63 22.32
C ASN A 90 10.86 20.07 22.69
N LEU A 91 10.63 18.76 22.51
CA LEU A 91 9.32 18.15 22.73
C LEU A 91 9.22 17.62 24.16
N THR A 92 8.10 17.91 24.82
CA THR A 92 7.78 17.30 26.11
C THR A 92 7.19 15.90 25.93
N LYS A 93 7.16 15.10 27.01
CA LYS A 93 6.46 13.81 27.00
C LYS A 93 4.98 13.96 26.64
N THR A 94 4.37 15.08 27.08
CA THR A 94 2.96 15.41 26.80
C THR A 94 2.76 15.70 25.32
N ASP A 95 3.67 16.45 24.69
CA ASP A 95 3.61 16.73 23.25
C ASP A 95 3.70 15.44 22.44
N LEU A 96 4.63 14.55 22.80
CA LEU A 96 4.80 13.27 22.12
C LEU A 96 3.57 12.36 22.30
N ARG A 97 2.98 12.32 23.51
CA ARG A 97 1.72 11.60 23.76
C ARG A 97 0.62 12.11 22.84
N ASN A 98 0.41 13.43 22.81
CA ASN A 98 -0.61 14.07 21.98
C ASN A 98 -0.41 13.78 20.49
N LEU A 99 0.83 13.82 19.99
CA LEU A 99 1.15 13.48 18.60
C LEU A 99 0.80 12.02 18.28
N LEU A 100 1.14 11.09 19.16
CA LEU A 100 0.84 9.66 18.97
C LEU A 100 -0.67 9.40 19.00
N GLU A 101 -1.39 9.95 19.99
CA GLU A 101 -2.84 9.83 20.09
C GLU A 101 -3.54 10.44 18.86
N LEU A 102 -3.10 11.61 18.41
CA LEU A 102 -3.61 12.26 17.21
C LEU A 102 -3.46 11.37 15.99
N CYS A 103 -2.29 10.73 15.81
CA CYS A 103 -2.02 9.90 14.64
C CYS A 103 -2.76 8.55 14.68
N LEU A 104 -2.99 7.98 15.87
CA LEU A 104 -3.52 6.62 16.02
C LEU A 104 -5.05 6.59 16.20
N ASN A 105 -5.64 7.57 16.87
CA ASN A 105 -7.09 7.61 17.13
C ASN A 105 -7.90 8.16 15.96
N ASN A 106 -7.26 8.70 14.92
CA ASN A 106 -7.93 9.36 13.79
C ASN A 106 -7.81 8.55 12.49
N SER A 107 -8.10 7.26 12.58
CA SER A 107 -8.19 6.36 11.42
C SER A 107 -9.64 6.27 10.94
N TYR A 108 -9.88 6.82 9.74
CA TYR A 108 -11.20 6.85 9.11
C TYR A 108 -11.17 6.09 7.78
N PHE A 109 -12.25 5.40 7.45
CA PHE A 109 -12.42 4.71 6.17
C PHE A 109 -13.88 4.73 5.72
N ILE A 110 -14.09 4.53 4.41
CA ILE A 110 -15.42 4.43 3.81
C ILE A 110 -15.68 2.98 3.42
N PHE A 111 -16.82 2.45 3.83
CA PHE A 111 -17.31 1.15 3.39
C PHE A 111 -18.81 1.25 3.11
N ASN A 112 -19.28 0.74 1.97
CA ASN A 112 -20.68 0.85 1.54
C ASN A 112 -21.25 2.28 1.65
N ASN A 113 -20.47 3.28 1.19
CA ASN A 113 -20.79 4.70 1.25
C ASN A 113 -21.07 5.27 2.66
N LYS A 114 -20.67 4.56 3.72
CA LYS A 114 -20.72 5.03 5.10
C LYS A 114 -19.31 5.27 5.64
N PHE A 115 -19.15 6.35 6.39
CA PHE A 115 -17.89 6.66 7.08
C PHE A 115 -17.82 5.90 8.39
N TYR A 116 -16.66 5.30 8.64
CA TYR A 116 -16.36 4.58 9.87
C TYR A 116 -15.07 5.11 10.47
N LYS A 117 -15.03 5.15 11.81
CA LYS A 117 -13.84 5.44 12.60
C LYS A 117 -13.41 4.16 13.30
N GLN A 118 -12.13 3.82 13.23
CA GLN A 118 -11.59 2.72 14.01
C GLN A 118 -11.51 3.13 15.49
N ILE A 119 -12.19 2.38 16.35
CA ILE A 119 -12.26 2.66 17.80
C ILE A 119 -11.32 1.78 18.64
N LYS A 120 -10.83 0.67 18.06
CA LYS A 120 -10.01 -0.33 18.77
C LYS A 120 -8.84 -0.75 17.89
N GLY A 121 -7.69 -0.95 18.55
CA GLY A 121 -6.49 -1.46 17.92
C GLY A 121 -5.70 -0.41 17.16
N LEU A 122 -4.49 -0.79 16.78
CA LEU A 122 -3.61 0.01 15.94
C LEU A 122 -4.12 0.02 14.49
N PRO A 123 -4.20 1.19 13.84
CA PRO A 123 -4.69 1.29 12.47
C PRO A 123 -3.73 0.68 11.45
N MET A 124 -4.13 -0.42 10.83
CA MET A 124 -3.37 -1.07 9.77
C MET A 124 -3.25 -0.10 8.59
N GLY A 125 -2.03 0.36 8.30
CA GLY A 125 -1.76 1.36 7.27
C GLY A 125 -1.15 2.66 7.80
N ASN A 126 -1.12 2.89 9.11
CA ASN A 126 -0.29 3.94 9.71
C ASN A 126 1.16 3.44 9.87
N VAL A 127 2.14 4.30 9.54
CA VAL A 127 3.58 4.01 9.67
C VAL A 127 4.03 3.74 11.11
N LEU A 128 3.31 4.28 12.09
CA LEU A 128 3.59 4.07 13.53
C LEU A 128 3.17 2.68 14.00
N SER A 129 2.10 2.12 13.46
CA SER A 129 1.45 0.92 13.98
C SER A 129 2.37 -0.30 14.05
N PRO A 130 3.20 -0.63 13.03
CA PRO A 130 4.12 -1.76 13.13
C PRO A 130 5.12 -1.63 14.28
N LEU A 131 5.66 -0.43 14.52
CA LEU A 131 6.59 -0.20 15.62
C LEU A 131 5.92 -0.32 16.98
N LEU A 132 4.74 0.26 17.15
CA LEU A 132 4.00 0.18 18.41
C LEU A 132 3.57 -1.25 18.72
N ALA A 133 3.13 -2.00 17.71
CA ALA A 133 2.81 -3.42 17.87
C ALA A 133 4.05 -4.22 18.33
N ASP A 134 5.21 -3.96 17.72
CA ASP A 134 6.46 -4.61 18.10
C ASP A 134 6.90 -4.30 19.54
N LEU A 135 6.84 -3.03 19.95
CA LEU A 135 7.19 -2.62 21.31
C LEU A 135 6.24 -3.21 22.36
N TYR A 136 4.93 -3.21 22.07
CA TYR A 136 3.92 -3.80 22.93
C TYR A 136 4.12 -5.31 23.08
N MET A 137 4.37 -6.02 21.97
CA MET A 137 4.62 -7.46 22.01
C MET A 137 5.91 -7.81 22.75
N HIS A 138 6.96 -6.98 22.64
CA HIS A 138 8.17 -7.16 23.43
C HIS A 138 7.90 -7.09 24.94
N GLU A 139 7.16 -6.07 25.41
CA GLU A 139 6.73 -5.98 26.81
C GLU A 139 5.83 -7.14 27.21
N PHE A 140 4.88 -7.53 26.35
CA PHE A 140 3.97 -8.63 26.63
C PHE A 140 4.74 -9.94 26.83
N ILE A 141 5.70 -10.26 25.96
CA ILE A 141 6.52 -11.46 26.05
C ILE A 141 7.34 -11.46 27.33
N ASN A 142 8.03 -10.37 27.64
CA ASN A 142 8.88 -10.28 28.82
C ASN A 142 8.09 -10.42 30.13
N ASN A 143 6.87 -9.87 30.18
CA ASN A 143 6.06 -9.82 31.40
C ASN A 143 5.14 -11.05 31.56
N LYS A 144 4.68 -11.67 30.48
CA LYS A 144 3.65 -12.73 30.52
C LYS A 144 4.17 -14.11 30.08
N LEU A 145 5.16 -14.18 29.19
CA LEU A 145 5.65 -15.44 28.60
C LEU A 145 6.90 -15.99 29.32
N HIS A 146 6.99 -15.80 30.63
CA HIS A 146 8.18 -16.15 31.42
C HIS A 146 8.58 -17.64 31.33
N LYS A 147 7.64 -18.56 31.13
CA LYS A 147 7.92 -20.01 31.05
C LYS A 147 8.53 -20.46 29.71
N ILE A 148 8.41 -19.63 28.67
CA ILE A 148 8.76 -19.99 27.28
C ILE A 148 9.68 -18.97 26.60
N LYS A 149 10.17 -17.95 27.34
CA LYS A 149 10.94 -16.82 26.78
C LYS A 149 12.40 -17.14 26.41
N ASP A 150 12.93 -18.28 26.84
CA ASP A 150 14.37 -18.55 26.73
C ASP A 150 14.79 -18.80 25.28
N LYS A 151 14.15 -19.78 24.63
CA LYS A 151 14.33 -20.11 23.20
C LYS A 151 13.10 -19.70 22.37
N LEU A 152 12.79 -18.41 22.37
CA LEU A 152 11.66 -17.81 21.63
C LEU A 152 12.16 -16.86 20.53
N PHE A 153 11.59 -17.02 19.34
CA PHE A 153 11.90 -16.24 18.15
C PHE A 153 10.61 -15.68 17.56
N ARG A 154 10.47 -14.35 17.53
CA ARG A 154 9.26 -13.71 17.03
C ARG A 154 9.48 -13.08 15.66
N TYR A 155 8.57 -13.32 14.73
CA TYR A 155 8.44 -12.58 13.48
C TYR A 155 7.04 -11.94 13.41
N VAL A 156 6.96 -10.65 13.72
CA VAL A 156 5.68 -9.90 13.76
C VAL A 156 4.68 -10.54 14.73
N ASP A 157 3.66 -11.25 14.23
CA ASP A 157 2.59 -11.96 14.92
C ASP A 157 2.91 -13.44 15.19
N ASP A 158 3.86 -14.02 14.46
CA ASP A 158 4.27 -15.42 14.61
C ASP A 158 5.40 -15.57 15.64
N LEU A 159 5.29 -16.54 16.55
CA LEU A 159 6.30 -16.89 17.55
C LEU A 159 6.71 -18.35 17.40
N PHE A 160 7.99 -18.61 17.16
CA PHE A 160 8.58 -19.95 17.23
C PHE A 160 9.21 -20.17 18.60
N ILE A 161 8.97 -21.34 19.18
CA ILE A 161 9.40 -21.67 20.54
C ILE A 161 10.01 -23.06 20.56
N ILE A 162 11.11 -23.20 21.30
CA ILE A 162 11.67 -24.47 21.73
C ILE A 162 11.42 -24.61 23.23
N THR A 163 10.66 -25.64 23.63
CA THR A 163 10.19 -25.83 25.01
C THR A 163 10.32 -27.29 25.42
N LYS A 164 10.41 -27.55 26.72
CA LYS A 164 10.37 -28.91 27.29
C LYS A 164 8.94 -29.38 27.61
N MET A 165 7.96 -28.49 27.46
CA MET A 165 6.55 -28.81 27.71
C MET A 165 6.05 -29.85 26.72
N SER A 166 5.29 -30.81 27.24
CA SER A 166 4.45 -31.68 26.43
C SER A 166 3.34 -30.89 25.74
N LYS A 167 2.70 -31.51 24.74
CA LYS A 167 1.61 -30.88 23.98
C LYS A 167 0.49 -30.37 24.89
N THR A 168 0.04 -31.21 25.83
CA THR A 168 -1.06 -30.90 26.74
C THR A 168 -0.71 -29.78 27.73
N GLU A 169 0.52 -29.77 28.25
CA GLU A 169 1.01 -28.70 29.13
C GLU A 169 1.08 -27.36 28.39
N LEU A 170 1.57 -27.36 27.15
CA LEU A 170 1.64 -26.14 26.35
C LEU A 170 0.24 -25.63 25.99
N GLU A 171 -0.67 -26.51 25.59
CA GLU A 171 -2.07 -26.17 25.30
C GLU A 171 -2.75 -25.55 26.53
N SER A 172 -2.62 -26.18 27.70
CA SER A 172 -3.13 -25.65 28.97
C SER A 172 -2.50 -24.30 29.34
N TYR A 173 -1.20 -24.13 29.11
CA TYR A 173 -0.52 -22.86 29.32
C TYR A 173 -1.08 -21.77 28.40
N VAL A 174 -1.26 -22.04 27.11
CA VAL A 174 -1.85 -21.09 26.15
C VAL A 174 -3.29 -20.77 26.49
N GLU A 175 -4.09 -21.75 26.91
CA GLU A 175 -5.46 -21.52 27.38
C GLU A 175 -5.49 -20.57 28.59
N SER A 176 -4.58 -20.77 29.56
CA SER A 176 -4.44 -19.87 30.71
C SER A 176 -4.05 -18.44 30.29
N LEU A 177 -3.19 -18.28 29.28
CA LEU A 177 -2.84 -16.98 28.73
C LEU A 177 -4.05 -16.31 28.07
N ASN A 178 -4.88 -17.09 27.36
CA ASN A 178 -6.07 -16.60 26.68
C ASN A 178 -7.22 -16.24 27.64
N LEU A 179 -7.29 -16.87 28.82
CA LEU A 179 -8.27 -16.57 29.88
C LEU A 179 -7.86 -15.37 30.73
N ASN A 180 -6.56 -15.14 30.91
CA ASN A 180 -6.04 -13.93 31.53
C ASN A 180 -6.53 -12.73 30.71
N ARG A 181 -7.42 -11.89 31.28
CA ARG A 181 -8.15 -10.73 30.72
C ARG A 181 -7.29 -9.71 29.96
N THR A 182 -6.58 -10.18 28.95
CA THR A 182 -5.69 -9.45 28.08
C THR A 182 -6.33 -9.40 26.72
N ASN A 183 -5.99 -8.37 25.95
CA ASN A 183 -6.56 -8.21 24.62
C ASN A 183 -5.92 -9.17 23.60
N ILE A 184 -4.72 -9.69 23.90
CA ILE A 184 -3.94 -10.58 23.04
C ILE A 184 -4.35 -12.02 23.32
N LYS A 185 -4.60 -12.76 22.26
CA LYS A 185 -4.86 -14.20 22.31
C LYS A 185 -3.93 -14.92 21.35
N PHE A 186 -3.65 -16.18 21.65
CA PHE A 186 -2.77 -17.02 20.86
C PHE A 186 -3.50 -18.27 20.39
N THR A 187 -3.20 -18.70 19.16
CA THR A 187 -3.35 -20.09 18.73
C THR A 187 -2.03 -20.82 18.92
N CYS A 188 -2.09 -22.14 19.10
CA CYS A 188 -0.92 -22.98 19.32
C CYS A 188 -0.87 -24.08 18.26
N GLU A 189 0.28 -24.21 17.61
CA GLU A 189 0.63 -25.35 16.77
C GLU A 189 1.80 -26.08 17.43
N TYR A 190 1.62 -27.36 17.73
CA TYR A 190 2.67 -28.21 18.27
C TYR A 190 3.31 -29.01 17.13
N GLU A 191 4.59 -29.34 17.24
CA GLU A 191 5.24 -30.16 16.23
C GLU A 191 4.54 -31.52 16.02
N GLU A 192 4.54 -31.97 14.77
CA GLU A 192 4.04 -33.28 14.38
C GLU A 192 5.18 -34.04 13.71
N ASN A 193 5.38 -35.30 14.09
CA ASN A 193 6.49 -36.12 13.59
C ASN A 193 7.86 -35.43 13.71
N LYS A 194 8.08 -34.69 14.82
CA LYS A 194 9.30 -33.90 15.09
C LYS A 194 9.54 -32.75 14.10
N GLN A 195 8.49 -32.33 13.39
CA GLN A 195 8.54 -31.27 12.40
C GLN A 195 7.50 -30.19 12.68
N ILE A 196 7.86 -28.95 12.38
CA ILE A 196 6.92 -27.83 12.39
C ILE A 196 7.26 -26.86 11.26
N ASN A 197 6.24 -26.18 10.74
CA ASN A 197 6.43 -25.14 9.74
C ASN A 197 6.47 -23.79 10.42
N PHE A 198 7.41 -22.93 10.03
CA PHE A 198 7.50 -21.56 10.49
C PHE A 198 8.04 -20.67 9.38
N LEU A 199 7.37 -19.54 9.11
CA LEU A 199 7.64 -18.69 7.95
C LEU A 199 7.62 -19.50 6.63
N ASP A 200 8.75 -19.49 5.93
CA ASP A 200 8.98 -20.12 4.64
C ASP A 200 9.75 -21.45 4.77
N THR A 201 9.84 -22.01 5.97
CA THR A 201 10.68 -23.17 6.30
C THR A 201 9.93 -24.27 7.05
N THR A 202 10.41 -25.51 6.90
CA THR A 202 10.06 -26.64 7.75
C THR A 202 11.28 -26.97 8.60
N ILE A 203 11.09 -26.94 9.92
CA ILE A 203 12.12 -27.26 10.90
C ILE A 203 11.88 -28.68 11.40
N THR A 204 12.92 -29.50 11.39
CA THR A 204 12.90 -30.90 11.84
C THR A 204 13.90 -31.09 12.96
N ARG A 205 13.50 -31.72 14.07
CA ARG A 205 14.45 -32.11 15.12
C ARG A 205 15.22 -33.35 14.70
N ASN A 206 16.52 -33.19 14.51
CA ASN A 206 17.44 -34.29 14.27
C ASN A 206 18.09 -34.70 15.60
N LEU A 207 17.54 -35.76 16.19
CA LEU A 207 17.99 -36.26 17.50
C LEU A 207 19.35 -36.96 17.43
N ASN A 208 19.78 -37.42 16.26
CA ASN A 208 21.08 -38.09 16.11
C ASN A 208 22.23 -37.09 16.22
N GLU A 209 22.03 -35.88 15.68
CA GLU A 209 23.03 -34.80 15.69
C GLU A 209 22.78 -33.73 16.76
N TYR A 210 21.71 -33.84 17.54
CA TYR A 210 21.25 -32.84 18.52
C TYR A 210 21.09 -31.43 17.89
N LYS A 211 20.58 -31.38 16.65
CA LYS A 211 20.46 -30.17 15.82
C LYS A 211 19.09 -30.03 15.15
N LEU A 212 18.83 -28.83 14.64
CA LEU A 212 17.65 -28.52 13.83
C LEU A 212 18.01 -28.56 12.34
N ASP A 213 17.36 -29.45 11.61
CA ASP A 213 17.40 -29.47 10.16
C ASP A 213 16.33 -28.53 9.60
N ILE A 214 16.72 -27.68 8.67
CA ILE A 214 15.84 -26.67 8.07
C ILE A 214 15.78 -26.91 6.56
N LYS A 215 14.56 -26.96 6.03
CA LYS A 215 14.29 -27.06 4.60
C LYS A 215 13.22 -26.06 4.15
N TRP A 216 13.17 -25.81 2.85
CA TRP A 216 12.15 -24.99 2.21
C TRP A 216 10.75 -25.59 2.39
N PHE A 217 9.80 -24.77 2.88
CA PHE A 217 8.42 -25.19 3.04
C PHE A 217 7.57 -24.90 1.79
N ARG A 218 6.69 -25.84 1.46
CA ARG A 218 5.64 -25.70 0.45
C ARG A 218 4.28 -25.98 1.08
N LYS A 219 3.34 -25.04 0.89
CA LYS A 219 1.94 -25.26 1.27
C LYS A 219 1.34 -26.40 0.42
N PRO A 220 0.61 -27.35 1.04
CA PRO A 220 -0.02 -28.46 0.31
C PRO A 220 -0.97 -28.00 -0.81
N ALA A 221 -1.66 -26.88 -0.61
CA ALA A 221 -2.61 -26.32 -1.58
C ALA A 221 -1.95 -25.47 -2.71
N ALA A 222 -0.62 -25.45 -2.81
CA ALA A 222 0.05 -24.70 -3.86
C ALA A 222 -0.20 -25.32 -5.25
N SER A 223 -0.54 -24.49 -6.24
CA SER A 223 -0.87 -24.95 -7.61
C SER A 223 0.34 -25.41 -8.42
N ASP A 224 1.56 -25.17 -7.90
CA ASP A 224 2.84 -25.40 -8.59
C ASP A 224 2.96 -24.70 -9.95
N ARG A 225 2.27 -23.57 -10.11
CA ARG A 225 2.31 -22.78 -11.34
C ARG A 225 2.99 -21.45 -11.10
N PHE A 226 4.02 -21.19 -11.89
CA PHE A 226 4.62 -19.87 -12.06
C PHE A 226 4.00 -19.13 -13.25
N LEU A 227 4.51 -17.92 -13.49
CA LEU A 227 4.22 -17.16 -14.70
C LEU A 227 4.50 -18.03 -15.93
N ASN A 228 3.52 -18.24 -16.81
CA ASN A 228 3.73 -19.04 -18.02
C ASN A 228 4.88 -18.47 -18.88
N PHE A 229 5.76 -19.33 -19.38
CA PHE A 229 6.93 -18.92 -20.14
C PHE A 229 6.58 -18.21 -21.47
N HIS A 230 5.43 -18.49 -22.07
CA HIS A 230 4.95 -17.85 -23.29
C HIS A 230 4.24 -16.51 -23.05
N SER A 231 4.07 -16.09 -21.79
CA SER A 231 3.47 -14.78 -21.49
C SER A 231 4.31 -13.63 -22.07
N SER A 232 3.66 -12.50 -22.38
CA SER A 232 4.30 -11.29 -22.91
C SER A 232 5.06 -10.50 -21.83
N HIS A 233 5.84 -11.18 -20.99
CA HIS A 233 6.76 -10.56 -20.04
C HIS A 233 8.19 -10.65 -20.56
N HIS A 234 9.01 -9.64 -20.26
CA HIS A 234 10.41 -9.62 -20.61
C HIS A 234 11.15 -10.87 -20.10
N HIS A 235 12.05 -11.44 -20.92
CA HIS A 235 12.76 -12.68 -20.59
C HIS A 235 13.53 -12.61 -19.27
N SER A 236 14.07 -11.44 -18.90
CA SER A 236 14.74 -11.28 -17.61
C SER A 236 13.81 -11.53 -16.41
N ILE A 237 12.52 -11.21 -16.49
CA ILE A 237 11.57 -11.49 -15.42
C ILE A 237 11.42 -13.00 -15.26
N LYS A 238 11.26 -13.72 -16.38
CA LYS A 238 11.13 -15.18 -16.39
C LYS A 238 12.37 -15.85 -15.81
N SER A 239 13.57 -15.44 -16.25
CA SER A 239 14.83 -15.95 -15.72
C SER A 239 15.05 -15.60 -14.24
N ASN A 240 14.63 -14.40 -13.81
CA ASN A 240 14.73 -13.99 -12.41
C ASN A 240 13.81 -14.79 -11.49
N ILE A 241 12.66 -15.26 -11.98
CA ILE A 241 11.80 -16.15 -11.20
C ILE A 241 12.53 -17.47 -10.90
N ILE A 242 13.21 -18.06 -11.90
CA ILE A 242 14.05 -19.25 -11.67
C ILE A 242 15.12 -18.94 -10.64
N LYS A 243 15.92 -17.89 -10.89
CA LYS A 243 17.01 -17.46 -10.02
C LYS A 243 16.56 -17.30 -8.56
N ASN A 244 15.53 -16.48 -8.32
CA ASN A 244 15.08 -16.17 -6.96
C ASN A 244 14.54 -17.41 -6.22
N MET A 245 13.83 -18.30 -6.93
CA MET A 245 13.33 -19.53 -6.31
C MET A 245 14.46 -20.51 -6.00
N THR A 246 15.46 -20.61 -6.88
CA THR A 246 16.66 -21.41 -6.64
C THR A 246 17.48 -20.87 -5.46
N GLU A 247 17.76 -19.57 -5.43
CA GLU A 247 18.48 -18.92 -4.32
C GLU A 247 17.73 -19.10 -3.00
N ARG A 248 16.40 -19.00 -3.02
CA ARG A 248 15.58 -19.26 -1.82
C ARG A 248 15.76 -20.69 -1.29
N ILE A 249 15.76 -21.71 -2.17
CA ILE A 249 16.01 -23.10 -1.76
C ILE A 249 17.43 -23.26 -1.22
N ILE A 250 18.43 -22.66 -1.88
CA ILE A 250 19.83 -22.73 -1.45
C ILE A 250 20.02 -22.09 -0.07
N ASN A 251 19.45 -20.91 0.16
CA ASN A 251 19.57 -20.18 1.41
C ASN A 251 18.76 -20.82 2.56
N THR A 252 17.72 -21.60 2.23
CA THR A 252 16.82 -22.21 3.22
C THR A 252 17.19 -23.65 3.57
N THR A 253 17.36 -24.50 2.55
CA THR A 253 17.61 -25.93 2.71
C THR A 253 19.10 -26.20 2.84
N ARG A 254 19.52 -26.66 4.02
CA ARG A 254 20.95 -26.81 4.37
C ARG A 254 21.53 -28.16 3.99
N ASN A 255 20.76 -29.22 4.22
CA ASN A 255 21.18 -30.55 3.83
C ASN A 255 21.26 -30.61 2.29
N LYS A 256 22.45 -30.89 1.76
CA LYS A 256 22.70 -30.91 0.31
C LYS A 256 21.86 -31.96 -0.43
N GLU A 257 21.59 -33.10 0.21
CA GLU A 257 20.74 -34.16 -0.36
C GLU A 257 19.29 -33.67 -0.46
N GLN A 258 18.77 -33.10 0.64
CA GLN A 258 17.43 -32.51 0.63
C GLN A 258 17.33 -31.35 -0.35
N GLN A 259 18.36 -30.52 -0.45
CA GLN A 259 18.43 -29.42 -1.41
C GLN A 259 18.34 -29.93 -2.84
N ALA A 260 19.01 -31.05 -3.18
CA ALA A 260 18.90 -31.66 -4.50
C ALA A 260 17.46 -32.15 -4.78
N ILE A 261 16.79 -32.73 -3.79
CA ILE A 261 15.37 -33.14 -3.89
C ILE A 261 14.48 -31.92 -4.14
N ASP A 262 14.63 -30.86 -3.34
CA ASP A 262 13.84 -29.63 -3.45
C ASP A 262 14.04 -28.94 -4.81
N LEU A 263 15.28 -28.91 -5.31
CA LEU A 263 15.59 -28.40 -6.66
C LEU A 263 14.97 -29.25 -7.77
N ASN A 264 14.90 -30.57 -7.61
CA ASN A 264 14.21 -31.44 -8.56
C ASN A 264 12.71 -31.20 -8.59
N VAL A 265 12.12 -30.93 -7.42
CA VAL A 265 10.73 -30.49 -7.33
C VAL A 265 10.54 -29.14 -8.05
N LEU A 266 11.43 -28.17 -7.83
CA LEU A 266 11.40 -26.87 -8.50
C LEU A 266 11.49 -27.00 -10.04
N ARG A 267 12.36 -27.88 -10.54
CA ARG A 267 12.46 -28.19 -11.98
C ARG A 267 11.11 -28.64 -12.55
N LYS A 268 10.44 -29.58 -11.88
CA LYS A 268 9.11 -30.08 -12.29
C LYS A 268 8.07 -28.95 -12.32
N MET A 269 8.10 -28.05 -11.34
CA MET A 269 7.20 -26.88 -11.30
C MET A 269 7.43 -25.93 -12.49
N PHE A 270 8.68 -25.64 -12.85
CA PHE A 270 8.98 -24.80 -14.00
C PHE A 270 8.59 -25.45 -15.33
N ILE A 271 8.80 -26.76 -15.47
CA ILE A 271 8.35 -27.51 -16.65
C ILE A 271 6.82 -27.43 -16.79
N LYS A 272 6.07 -27.52 -15.68
CA LYS A 272 4.60 -27.34 -15.65
C LYS A 272 4.15 -25.93 -16.08
N SER A 273 5.05 -24.95 -16.07
CA SER A 273 4.85 -23.58 -16.53
C SER A 273 5.49 -23.29 -17.90
N ASP A 274 5.82 -24.33 -18.66
CA ASP A 274 6.39 -24.30 -20.02
C ASP A 274 7.76 -23.66 -20.13
N TYR A 275 8.54 -23.63 -19.04
CA TYR A 275 9.91 -23.13 -19.10
C TYR A 275 10.84 -24.12 -19.82
N PRO A 276 11.74 -23.65 -20.71
CA PRO A 276 12.72 -24.52 -21.37
C PRO A 276 13.69 -25.15 -20.38
N LYS A 277 13.90 -26.47 -20.50
CA LYS A 277 14.80 -27.25 -19.62
C LYS A 277 16.21 -26.67 -19.56
N GLU A 278 16.77 -26.29 -20.71
CA GLU A 278 18.10 -25.67 -20.80
C GLU A 278 18.21 -24.37 -20.00
N LEU A 279 17.17 -23.54 -20.04
CA LEU A 279 17.15 -22.28 -19.29
C LEU A 279 17.09 -22.54 -17.79
N ILE A 280 16.28 -23.52 -17.36
CA ILE A 280 16.17 -23.96 -15.97
C ILE A 280 17.54 -24.42 -15.47
N GLU A 281 18.14 -25.43 -16.13
CA GLU A 281 19.42 -25.99 -15.69
C GLU A 281 20.54 -24.96 -15.70
N ARG A 282 20.67 -24.18 -16.78
CA ARG A 282 21.70 -23.14 -16.87
C ARG A 282 21.58 -22.12 -15.73
N THR A 283 20.37 -21.75 -15.34
CA THR A 283 20.16 -20.76 -14.27
C THR A 283 20.43 -21.39 -12.91
N ILE A 284 19.97 -22.62 -12.67
CA ILE A 284 20.23 -23.34 -11.40
C ILE A 284 21.74 -23.54 -11.20
N GLN A 285 22.45 -24.00 -12.23
CA GLN A 285 23.90 -24.22 -12.15
C GLN A 285 24.66 -22.93 -11.86
N LYS A 286 24.26 -21.81 -12.47
CA LYS A 286 24.83 -20.49 -12.17
C LYS A 286 24.62 -20.10 -10.70
N CYS A 287 23.43 -20.32 -10.15
CA CYS A 287 23.16 -20.04 -8.74
C CYS A 287 24.04 -20.88 -7.82
N LEU A 288 24.15 -22.20 -8.07
CA LEU A 288 25.00 -23.11 -7.30
C LEU A 288 26.48 -22.71 -7.34
N GLN A 289 27.00 -22.37 -8.53
CA GLN A 289 28.37 -21.87 -8.68
C GLN A 289 28.60 -20.54 -7.95
N THR A 290 27.61 -19.64 -7.99
CA THR A 290 27.70 -18.35 -7.30
C THR A 290 27.72 -18.52 -5.79
N SER A 291 26.90 -19.42 -5.24
CA SER A 291 26.93 -19.73 -3.80
C SER A 291 28.25 -20.36 -3.35
N ILE A 292 28.93 -21.11 -4.21
CA ILE A 292 30.25 -21.69 -3.91
C ILE A 292 31.35 -20.62 -3.96
N ASN A 293 31.28 -19.70 -4.93
CA ASN A 293 32.29 -18.65 -5.13
C ASN A 293 32.08 -17.39 -4.27
N GLN A 294 31.08 -17.37 -3.39
CA GLN A 294 30.76 -16.25 -2.50
C GLN A 294 31.82 -15.98 -1.41
N GLN A 295 32.89 -16.80 -1.32
CA GLN A 295 34.08 -16.47 -0.53
C GLN A 295 35.12 -15.62 -1.29
N ASN A 296 35.04 -15.45 -2.63
CA ASN A 296 36.11 -14.82 -3.42
C ASN A 296 35.68 -13.68 -4.37
N LEU A 297 34.46 -13.13 -4.26
CA LEU A 297 33.92 -12.18 -5.27
C LEU A 297 33.39 -10.85 -4.71
N ASN A 298 33.92 -10.37 -3.58
CA ASN A 298 33.58 -9.02 -3.09
C ASN A 298 34.43 -7.87 -3.68
N GLU A 299 35.36 -8.11 -4.62
CA GLU A 299 36.24 -7.03 -5.11
C GLU A 299 36.26 -6.76 -6.63
N LEU A 300 35.61 -7.54 -7.50
CA LEU A 300 35.92 -7.47 -8.95
C LEU A 300 34.83 -6.96 -9.90
N ASN A 301 33.73 -6.37 -9.45
CA ASN A 301 32.67 -5.88 -10.37
C ASN A 301 32.05 -4.51 -10.06
N ASN A 302 32.87 -3.53 -9.66
CA ASN A 302 32.40 -2.13 -9.52
C ASN A 302 33.16 -1.08 -10.35
N ASN A 303 34.03 -1.46 -11.29
CA ASN A 303 34.78 -0.49 -12.11
C ASN A 303 34.45 -0.57 -13.61
N LYS A 304 33.17 -0.46 -13.95
CA LYS A 304 32.81 0.11 -15.26
C LYS A 304 32.04 1.40 -14.99
N PRO A 305 32.50 2.57 -15.49
CA PRO A 305 31.72 3.79 -15.39
C PRO A 305 30.38 3.52 -16.08
N LYS A 306 29.32 3.40 -15.28
CA LYS A 306 27.97 3.40 -15.83
C LYS A 306 27.77 4.81 -16.42
N PRO A 307 27.31 4.93 -17.67
CA PRO A 307 26.99 6.24 -18.22
C PRO A 307 26.01 6.94 -17.26
N GLU A 308 26.28 8.20 -16.92
CA GLU A 308 25.38 9.00 -16.10
C GLU A 308 23.98 8.97 -16.73
N THR A 309 23.03 8.40 -16.01
CA THR A 309 21.64 8.31 -16.47
C THR A 309 21.03 9.70 -16.50
N LYS A 310 20.81 10.23 -17.70
CA LYS A 310 20.24 11.57 -17.91
C LYS A 310 18.71 11.59 -17.81
N VAL A 311 18.06 10.51 -18.27
CA VAL A 311 16.58 10.43 -18.36
C VAL A 311 16.09 9.00 -18.11
N THR A 312 14.91 8.87 -17.50
CA THR A 312 14.21 7.58 -17.37
C THR A 312 12.91 7.59 -18.18
N LEU A 313 12.64 6.49 -18.88
CA LEU A 313 11.44 6.31 -19.71
C LEU A 313 10.74 5.00 -19.34
N SER A 314 9.41 4.97 -19.40
CA SER A 314 8.62 3.75 -19.19
C SER A 314 7.73 3.50 -20.40
N LEU A 315 7.88 2.34 -21.06
CA LEU A 315 7.10 1.96 -22.24
C LEU A 315 6.42 0.60 -22.03
N PRO A 316 5.23 0.36 -22.60
CA PRO A 316 4.62 -0.96 -22.60
C PRO A 316 5.58 -1.99 -23.19
N TYR A 317 5.75 -3.12 -22.52
CA TYR A 317 6.60 -4.17 -23.05
C TYR A 317 5.96 -4.83 -24.27
N VAL A 318 6.72 -4.85 -25.37
CA VAL A 318 6.43 -5.60 -26.58
C VAL A 318 7.68 -6.37 -26.96
N LYS A 319 7.53 -7.62 -27.39
CA LYS A 319 8.67 -8.44 -27.84
C LYS A 319 9.44 -7.70 -28.94
N GLY A 320 10.76 -7.56 -28.78
CA GLY A 320 11.63 -6.83 -29.71
C GLY A 320 12.04 -5.44 -29.20
N ILE A 321 11.36 -4.90 -28.18
CA ILE A 321 11.73 -3.61 -27.56
C ILE A 321 13.10 -3.64 -26.86
N GLU A 322 13.68 -4.82 -26.65
CA GLU A 322 15.01 -5.02 -26.11
C GLU A 322 16.10 -4.35 -26.97
N VAL A 323 15.92 -4.34 -28.30
CA VAL A 323 16.83 -3.65 -29.22
C VAL A 323 16.80 -2.15 -28.98
N LEU A 324 15.59 -1.58 -28.81
CA LEU A 324 15.39 -0.18 -28.49
C LEU A 324 15.98 0.15 -27.12
N LYS A 325 15.74 -0.69 -26.11
CA LYS A 325 16.32 -0.54 -24.77
C LYS A 325 17.83 -0.41 -24.84
N ARG A 326 18.50 -1.32 -25.56
CA ARG A 326 19.97 -1.31 -25.69
C ARG A 326 20.50 -0.03 -26.34
N LYS A 327 19.83 0.47 -27.39
CA LYS A 327 20.20 1.74 -28.05
C LYS A 327 19.96 2.95 -27.15
N LEU A 328 18.83 2.97 -26.43
CA LEU A 328 18.48 4.04 -25.49
C LEU A 328 19.46 4.10 -24.30
N GLU A 329 19.87 2.95 -23.76
CA GLU A 329 20.82 2.89 -22.64
C GLU A 329 22.21 3.40 -23.05
N GLN A 330 22.63 3.22 -24.31
CA GLN A 330 23.89 3.77 -24.83
C GLN A 330 23.91 5.31 -24.85
N ILE A 331 22.75 5.95 -25.04
CA ILE A 331 22.61 7.41 -25.03
C ILE A 331 22.22 7.96 -23.64
N GLY A 332 22.30 7.15 -22.59
CA GLY A 332 22.02 7.54 -21.20
C GLY A 332 20.53 7.60 -20.84
N VAL A 333 19.65 7.00 -21.65
CA VAL A 333 18.21 6.88 -21.38
C VAL A 333 17.88 5.50 -20.85
N LYS A 334 17.44 5.43 -19.59
CA LYS A 334 17.08 4.15 -18.96
C LYS A 334 15.62 3.80 -19.24
N LEU A 335 15.39 2.71 -19.96
CA LEU A 335 14.05 2.25 -20.30
C LEU A 335 13.54 1.18 -19.31
N TYR A 336 12.38 1.44 -18.73
CA TYR A 336 11.61 0.50 -17.92
C TYR A 336 10.41 -0.05 -18.71
N SER A 337 10.09 -1.32 -18.47
CA SER A 337 8.94 -1.98 -19.09
C SER A 337 7.71 -1.83 -18.20
N SER A 338 6.63 -1.31 -18.77
CA SER A 338 5.30 -1.30 -18.15
C SER A 338 4.41 -2.40 -18.72
N TYR A 339 3.43 -2.82 -17.92
CA TYR A 339 2.46 -3.87 -18.28
C TYR A 339 1.04 -3.30 -18.01
N PRO A 340 0.47 -2.53 -18.96
CA PRO A 340 -0.75 -1.74 -18.73
C PRO A 340 -2.03 -2.58 -18.66
N LEU A 341 -2.07 -3.74 -19.32
CA LEU A 341 -3.19 -4.68 -19.30
C LEU A 341 -3.08 -5.61 -18.08
N LYS A 342 -3.35 -5.07 -16.89
CA LYS A 342 -3.44 -5.88 -15.66
C LYS A 342 -4.85 -6.44 -15.53
N LEU A 343 -5.01 -7.59 -14.87
CA LEU A 343 -6.35 -8.14 -14.59
C LEU A 343 -7.29 -7.08 -13.97
N LYS A 344 -6.74 -6.25 -13.07
CA LYS A 344 -7.44 -5.10 -12.49
C LYS A 344 -8.02 -4.16 -13.54
N SER A 345 -7.28 -3.79 -14.60
CA SER A 345 -7.80 -2.87 -15.63
C SER A 345 -8.87 -3.49 -16.52
N LEU A 346 -8.96 -4.83 -16.56
CA LEU A 346 -10.00 -5.57 -17.27
C LEU A 346 -11.25 -5.78 -16.40
N THR A 347 -11.08 -5.94 -15.08
CA THR A 347 -12.19 -6.21 -14.15
C THR A 347 -12.78 -4.96 -13.51
N THR A 348 -12.04 -3.86 -13.43
CA THR A 348 -12.65 -2.57 -13.07
C THR A 348 -13.32 -2.00 -14.31
N LEU A 349 -14.65 -1.93 -14.32
CA LEU A 349 -15.38 -1.01 -15.20
C LEU A 349 -14.73 0.36 -15.02
N ASN A 350 -13.95 0.80 -16.01
CA ASN A 350 -13.42 2.14 -16.08
C ASN A 350 -14.61 3.09 -16.30
N ILE A 351 -15.42 3.31 -15.26
CA ILE A 351 -16.24 4.50 -15.16
C ILE A 351 -15.22 5.62 -15.11
N LYS A 352 -14.87 6.19 -16.27
CA LYS A 352 -14.00 7.35 -16.35
C LYS A 352 -14.57 8.35 -15.34
N PRO A 353 -13.80 8.74 -14.30
CA PRO A 353 -14.30 9.68 -13.32
C PRO A 353 -14.77 10.91 -14.07
N GLN A 354 -15.96 11.40 -13.75
CA GLN A 354 -16.48 12.62 -14.35
C GLN A 354 -15.44 13.74 -14.22
N SER A 355 -15.28 14.55 -15.26
CA SER A 355 -14.44 15.75 -15.21
C SER A 355 -14.87 16.60 -14.02
N LYS A 356 -13.99 16.70 -13.01
CA LYS A 356 -14.16 17.52 -11.82
C LYS A 356 -13.52 18.88 -12.06
N SER A 357 -13.99 19.90 -11.35
CA SER A 357 -13.45 21.27 -11.44
C SER A 357 -13.60 21.89 -12.83
N ILE A 358 -14.86 22.07 -13.24
CA ILE A 358 -15.25 22.47 -14.58
C ILE A 358 -16.10 23.74 -14.56
N ILE A 359 -16.11 24.45 -15.70
CA ILE A 359 -17.02 25.55 -16.00
C ILE A 359 -17.97 25.05 -17.09
N TYR A 360 -19.27 25.24 -16.90
CA TYR A 360 -20.31 24.73 -17.78
C TYR A 360 -21.33 25.80 -18.15
N GLN A 361 -21.99 25.61 -19.30
CA GLN A 361 -23.06 26.47 -19.79
C GLN A 361 -24.37 25.70 -19.81
N MET A 362 -25.47 26.42 -19.56
CA MET A 362 -26.83 25.95 -19.74
C MET A 362 -27.66 27.04 -20.41
N ASN A 363 -28.59 26.64 -21.27
CA ASN A 363 -29.50 27.55 -21.93
C ASN A 363 -30.92 27.31 -21.42
N CYS A 364 -31.64 28.40 -21.19
CA CYS A 364 -33.07 28.40 -20.88
C CYS A 364 -33.89 28.45 -22.17
N LYS A 365 -35.11 27.90 -22.15
CA LYS A 365 -36.07 28.03 -23.27
C LYS A 365 -36.39 29.48 -23.64
N CYS A 366 -36.28 30.43 -22.70
CA CYS A 366 -36.52 31.85 -22.96
C CYS A 366 -35.31 32.58 -23.59
N GLY A 367 -34.25 31.86 -23.94
CA GLY A 367 -33.03 32.43 -24.53
C GLY A 367 -31.97 32.87 -23.53
N ALA A 368 -32.28 32.87 -22.22
CA ALA A 368 -31.31 33.21 -21.18
C ALA A 368 -30.20 32.15 -21.06
N ILE A 369 -28.96 32.60 -20.82
CA ILE A 369 -27.79 31.75 -20.65
C ILE A 369 -27.36 31.76 -19.18
N TYR A 370 -26.99 30.59 -18.65
CA TYR A 370 -26.42 30.41 -17.32
C TYR A 370 -25.05 29.75 -17.44
N ASN A 371 -24.04 30.36 -16.83
CA ASN A 371 -22.68 29.84 -16.80
C ASN A 371 -22.29 29.53 -15.36
N GLY A 372 -22.03 28.27 -14.99
CA GLY A 372 -21.68 27.92 -13.61
C GLY A 372 -20.35 27.20 -13.47
N GLU A 373 -19.81 27.17 -12.25
CA GLU A 373 -18.68 26.31 -11.89
C GLU A 373 -19.08 25.17 -10.95
N THR A 374 -18.32 24.07 -11.00
CA THR A 374 -18.46 22.94 -10.06
C THR A 374 -17.16 22.19 -9.87
N LYS A 375 -16.86 21.86 -8.60
CA LYS A 375 -15.77 20.94 -8.21
C LYS A 375 -16.18 19.47 -8.27
N VAL A 376 -17.47 19.16 -8.15
CA VAL A 376 -17.99 17.80 -7.96
C VAL A 376 -18.19 17.07 -9.29
N GLY A 377 -18.53 17.81 -10.35
CA GLY A 377 -18.79 17.28 -11.70
C GLY A 377 -20.13 17.74 -12.25
N LEU A 378 -20.30 17.70 -13.57
CA LEU A 378 -21.49 18.24 -14.25
C LEU A 378 -22.79 17.52 -13.86
N LYS A 379 -22.76 16.19 -13.75
CA LYS A 379 -23.97 15.36 -13.56
C LYS A 379 -24.53 15.58 -12.16
N ASP A 380 -23.67 15.58 -11.15
CA ASP A 380 -24.09 15.82 -9.78
C ASP A 380 -24.55 17.26 -9.59
N ARG A 381 -23.89 18.24 -10.24
CA ARG A 381 -24.34 19.63 -10.26
C ARG A 381 -25.71 19.80 -10.91
N MET A 382 -26.00 19.08 -11.98
CA MET A 382 -27.33 19.10 -12.62
C MET A 382 -28.41 18.53 -11.71
N LYS A 383 -28.10 17.48 -10.94
CA LYS A 383 -29.03 16.94 -9.93
C LYS A 383 -29.30 17.97 -8.83
N GLU A 384 -28.27 18.63 -8.31
CA GLU A 384 -28.42 19.71 -7.31
C GLU A 384 -29.35 20.81 -7.81
N HIS A 385 -29.15 21.28 -9.05
CA HIS A 385 -30.02 22.29 -9.65
C HIS A 385 -31.46 21.80 -9.81
N LYS A 386 -31.66 20.56 -10.25
CA LYS A 386 -33.00 19.97 -10.38
C LYS A 386 -33.72 19.89 -9.03
N THR A 387 -33.02 19.51 -7.96
CA THR A 387 -33.58 19.49 -6.61
C THR A 387 -33.96 20.91 -6.16
N LYS A 388 -33.07 21.88 -6.33
CA LYS A 388 -33.32 23.28 -5.93
C LYS A 388 -34.48 23.95 -6.68
N ILE A 389 -34.66 23.62 -7.96
CA ILE A 389 -35.82 24.11 -8.74
C ILE A 389 -37.12 23.49 -8.20
N LYS A 390 -37.10 22.20 -7.85
CA LYS A 390 -38.28 21.50 -7.29
C LYS A 390 -38.71 22.02 -5.91
N GLU A 391 -37.76 22.44 -5.09
CA GLU A 391 -38.02 22.95 -3.73
C GLU A 391 -38.76 24.31 -3.71
N TYR A 392 -38.88 24.99 -4.87
CA TYR A 392 -39.65 26.24 -5.07
C TYR A 392 -39.45 27.30 -3.97
N ASN A 393 -38.20 27.50 -3.54
CA ASN A 393 -37.89 28.45 -2.47
C ASN A 393 -37.74 29.88 -3.03
N ILE A 394 -38.68 30.76 -2.67
CA ILE A 394 -38.74 32.17 -3.10
C ILE A 394 -37.49 32.96 -2.63
N ASN A 395 -36.84 32.54 -1.54
CA ASN A 395 -35.64 33.18 -0.99
C ASN A 395 -34.33 32.49 -1.40
N SER A 396 -34.34 31.66 -2.45
CA SER A 396 -33.15 30.95 -2.90
C SER A 396 -32.05 31.91 -3.38
N SER A 397 -30.81 31.67 -2.95
CA SER A 397 -29.62 32.39 -3.44
C SER A 397 -29.19 31.95 -4.86
N SER A 398 -29.82 30.92 -5.42
CA SER A 398 -29.52 30.40 -6.76
C SER A 398 -30.16 31.26 -7.84
N GLU A 399 -29.34 31.84 -8.72
CA GLU A 399 -29.81 32.67 -9.84
C GLU A 399 -30.67 31.88 -10.84
N ILE A 400 -30.45 30.56 -10.97
CA ILE A 400 -31.33 29.67 -11.77
C ILE A 400 -32.75 29.64 -11.19
N VAL A 401 -32.88 29.53 -9.87
CA VAL A 401 -34.18 29.44 -9.19
C VAL A 401 -34.90 30.78 -9.24
N LYS A 402 -34.17 31.89 -9.04
CA LYS A 402 -34.73 33.24 -9.21
C LYS A 402 -35.21 33.48 -10.64
N HIS A 403 -34.42 33.10 -11.64
CA HIS A 403 -34.82 33.24 -13.04
C HIS A 403 -36.06 32.40 -13.37
N HIS A 404 -36.15 31.17 -12.84
CA HIS A 404 -37.32 30.30 -12.99
C HIS A 404 -38.59 30.90 -12.36
N ASN A 405 -38.46 31.52 -11.18
CA ASN A 405 -39.60 32.03 -10.42
C ASN A 405 -40.07 33.43 -10.88
N ILE A 406 -39.17 34.28 -11.39
CA ILE A 406 -39.45 35.71 -11.66
C ILE A 406 -39.91 35.97 -13.10
N LYS A 407 -39.41 35.23 -14.11
CA LYS A 407 -39.75 35.49 -15.53
C LYS A 407 -40.77 34.49 -16.09
N ASN A 408 -41.90 35.02 -16.58
CA ASN A 408 -42.96 34.34 -17.35
C ASN A 408 -43.75 33.22 -16.62
N ASN A 409 -44.23 33.44 -15.39
CA ASN A 409 -45.18 32.53 -14.71
C ASN A 409 -44.83 31.03 -14.83
N GLY A 410 -43.54 30.67 -14.67
CA GLY A 410 -43.09 29.27 -14.68
C GLY A 410 -42.81 28.65 -16.07
N GLN A 411 -42.87 29.40 -17.17
CA GLN A 411 -42.53 28.88 -18.51
C GLN A 411 -41.01 28.80 -18.81
N CYS A 412 -40.16 29.38 -17.96
CA CYS A 412 -38.70 29.34 -18.14
C CYS A 412 -38.13 28.01 -17.64
N SER A 413 -37.64 27.13 -18.53
CA SER A 413 -37.03 25.86 -18.12
C SER A 413 -35.60 25.74 -18.65
N PHE A 414 -34.66 25.46 -17.75
CA PHE A 414 -33.29 25.11 -18.09
C PHE A 414 -33.22 23.61 -18.38
N ASP A 415 -32.79 23.24 -19.58
CA ASP A 415 -32.61 21.85 -19.96
C ASP A 415 -31.29 21.31 -19.37
N GLN A 416 -31.37 20.55 -18.28
CA GLN A 416 -30.19 19.99 -17.62
C GLN A 416 -29.45 18.96 -18.47
N ASN A 417 -30.12 18.34 -19.45
CA ASN A 417 -29.50 17.34 -20.32
C ASN A 417 -28.69 18.00 -21.45
N LYS A 418 -28.92 19.28 -21.72
CA LYS A 418 -28.18 20.08 -22.71
C LYS A 418 -27.05 20.91 -22.10
N ALA A 419 -26.77 20.72 -20.82
CA ALA A 419 -25.62 21.36 -20.18
C ALA A 419 -24.32 20.81 -20.77
N PHE A 420 -23.40 21.70 -21.16
CA PHE A 420 -22.10 21.31 -21.73
C PHE A 420 -20.94 22.02 -21.04
N ILE A 421 -19.75 21.41 -21.14
CA ILE A 421 -18.53 21.91 -20.51
C ILE A 421 -17.88 22.96 -21.43
N ILE A 422 -17.67 24.16 -20.89
CA ILE A 422 -16.96 25.24 -21.57
C ILE A 422 -15.45 25.05 -21.39
N ASP A 423 -15.00 24.87 -20.15
CA ASP A 423 -13.59 24.84 -19.78
C ASP A 423 -13.34 24.05 -18.48
N ASN A 424 -12.09 23.70 -18.20
CA ASN A 424 -11.66 22.97 -17.01
C ASN A 424 -10.56 23.76 -16.28
N GLU A 425 -10.65 23.87 -14.94
CA GLU A 425 -9.64 24.55 -14.13
C GLU A 425 -9.68 24.02 -12.70
N THR A 426 -8.57 23.44 -12.22
CA THR A 426 -8.53 22.79 -10.90
C THR A 426 -8.41 23.81 -9.76
N ASN A 427 -7.73 24.94 -9.98
CA ASN A 427 -7.57 25.98 -8.98
C ASN A 427 -8.88 26.77 -8.78
N TYR A 428 -9.36 26.85 -7.54
CA TYR A 428 -10.63 27.51 -7.20
C TYR A 428 -10.69 28.97 -7.66
N TRP A 429 -9.67 29.77 -7.33
CA TRP A 429 -9.65 31.20 -7.66
C TRP A 429 -9.56 31.45 -9.16
N LYS A 430 -8.77 30.64 -9.88
CA LYS A 430 -8.70 30.73 -11.35
C LYS A 430 -10.01 30.31 -12.01
N ARG A 431 -10.64 29.26 -11.49
CA ARG A 431 -11.94 28.76 -12.00
C ARG A 431 -13.05 29.80 -11.81
N ARG A 432 -13.06 30.48 -10.65
CA ARG A 432 -13.99 31.57 -10.36
C ARG A 432 -13.82 32.75 -11.33
N LYS A 433 -12.58 33.21 -11.54
CA LYS A 433 -12.29 34.26 -12.54
C LYS A 433 -12.72 33.86 -13.95
N LYS A 434 -12.48 32.59 -14.34
CA LYS A 434 -12.92 32.07 -15.64
C LYS A 434 -14.44 32.05 -15.76
N GLU A 435 -15.17 31.58 -14.74
CA GLU A 435 -16.65 31.63 -14.69
C GLU A 435 -17.16 33.05 -14.95
N THR A 436 -16.57 34.05 -14.28
CA THR A 436 -16.92 35.46 -14.45
C THR A 436 -16.67 35.95 -15.88
N ILE A 437 -15.49 35.65 -16.45
CA ILE A 437 -15.15 36.02 -17.83
C ILE A 437 -16.15 35.41 -18.83
N TYR A 438 -16.44 34.11 -18.71
CA TYR A 438 -17.41 33.46 -19.60
C TYR A 438 -18.83 33.99 -19.40
N SER A 439 -19.19 34.38 -18.17
CA SER A 439 -20.49 34.98 -17.87
C SER A 439 -20.65 36.36 -18.52
N ILE A 440 -19.61 37.19 -18.54
CA ILE A 440 -19.60 38.49 -19.24
C ILE A 440 -19.70 38.29 -20.76
N ILE A 441 -18.90 37.37 -21.32
CA ILE A 441 -18.87 37.10 -22.77
C ILE A 441 -20.22 36.61 -23.30
N ASN A 442 -20.95 35.84 -22.49
CA ASN A 442 -22.21 35.20 -22.85
C ASN A 442 -23.45 35.95 -22.36
N GLU A 443 -23.30 37.10 -21.71
CA GLU A 443 -24.41 37.85 -21.11
C GLU A 443 -25.26 36.95 -20.17
N SER A 444 -24.56 36.17 -19.34
CA SER A 444 -25.15 35.20 -18.44
C SER A 444 -25.98 35.86 -17.34
N ILE A 445 -27.02 35.16 -16.86
CA ILE A 445 -27.88 35.62 -15.75
C ILE A 445 -27.18 35.59 -14.38
N ASN A 446 -25.94 35.11 -14.30
CA ASN A 446 -25.21 35.01 -13.04
C ASN A 446 -24.86 36.38 -12.47
N LYS A 447 -24.99 36.52 -11.14
CA LYS A 447 -24.26 37.56 -10.42
C LYS A 447 -22.77 37.28 -10.52
N CYS A 448 -22.10 38.11 -11.30
CA CYS A 448 -20.67 38.04 -11.56
C CYS A 448 -19.88 38.72 -10.43
N ASP A 449 -18.72 38.18 -10.09
CA ASP A 449 -17.75 38.91 -9.27
C ASP A 449 -17.31 40.17 -10.05
N ILE A 450 -17.14 41.31 -9.37
CA ILE A 450 -16.87 42.60 -10.02
C ILE A 450 -15.51 42.53 -10.75
N ILE A 451 -15.54 42.61 -12.08
CA ILE A 451 -14.37 42.90 -12.91
C ILE A 451 -14.49 44.37 -13.29
N ASP A 452 -13.39 45.11 -13.12
CA ASP A 452 -13.33 46.53 -13.50
C ASP A 452 -13.68 46.68 -15.00
N ASN A 453 -14.59 47.61 -15.28
CA ASN A 453 -15.10 47.90 -16.62
C ASN A 453 -13.99 48.22 -17.63
N GLY A 454 -12.82 48.69 -17.17
CA GLY A 454 -11.65 48.92 -18.02
C GLY A 454 -11.15 47.65 -18.74
N TRP A 455 -11.41 46.45 -18.20
CA TRP A 455 -11.01 45.18 -18.81
C TRP A 455 -11.99 44.65 -19.86
N ASN A 456 -13.20 45.21 -19.95
CA ASN A 456 -14.23 44.73 -20.87
C ASN A 456 -13.74 44.77 -22.32
N ASN A 457 -13.03 45.83 -22.74
CA ASN A 457 -12.51 45.95 -24.10
C ASN A 457 -11.50 44.84 -24.46
N VAL A 458 -10.66 44.42 -23.49
CA VAL A 458 -9.70 43.33 -23.68
C VAL A 458 -10.43 41.98 -23.74
N ILE A 459 -11.39 41.77 -22.84
CA ILE A 459 -12.20 40.54 -22.78
C ILE A 459 -13.02 40.37 -24.07
N TYR A 460 -13.67 41.43 -24.56
CA TYR A 460 -14.44 41.39 -25.81
C TYR A 460 -13.55 41.21 -27.04
N LYS A 461 -12.32 41.74 -27.05
CA LYS A 461 -11.36 41.53 -28.14
C LYS A 461 -10.92 40.06 -28.25
N GLU A 462 -10.64 39.40 -27.12
CA GLU A 462 -10.32 37.96 -27.08
C GLU A 462 -11.58 37.06 -27.18
N SER A 463 -12.78 37.63 -27.01
CA SER A 463 -14.03 36.89 -27.03
C SER A 463 -14.33 36.21 -28.38
N LYS A 464 -13.81 36.71 -29.51
CA LYS A 464 -14.01 36.08 -30.83
C LYS A 464 -13.49 34.63 -30.86
N LYS A 465 -12.28 34.39 -30.34
CA LYS A 465 -11.68 33.04 -30.25
C LYS A 465 -12.47 32.13 -29.31
N ILE A 466 -12.95 32.69 -28.20
CA ILE A 466 -13.74 31.95 -27.20
C ILE A 466 -15.13 31.60 -27.76
N LYS A 467 -15.80 32.55 -28.43
CA LYS A 467 -17.10 32.36 -29.09
C LYS A 467 -17.00 31.33 -30.21
N GLU A 468 -15.90 31.27 -30.97
CA GLU A 468 -15.66 30.20 -31.97
C GLU A 468 -15.51 28.81 -31.35
N ILE A 469 -14.82 28.68 -30.21
CA ILE A 469 -14.67 27.41 -29.47
C ILE A 469 -16.03 26.92 -28.94
N ILE A 470 -16.85 27.84 -28.44
CA ILE A 470 -18.22 27.54 -27.98
C ILE A 470 -19.12 27.14 -29.16
N LYS A 471 -19.03 27.87 -30.29
CA LYS A 471 -19.85 27.61 -31.49
C LYS A 471 -19.53 26.25 -32.13
N LYS A 472 -18.25 25.84 -32.17
CA LYS A 472 -17.82 24.50 -32.64
C LYS A 472 -18.34 23.34 -31.79
N ARG A 473 -18.67 23.57 -30.51
CA ARG A 473 -19.21 22.53 -29.60
C ARG A 473 -20.73 22.44 -29.61
N ASN A 474 -21.44 23.45 -30.11
CA ASN A 474 -22.89 23.40 -30.29
C ASN A 474 -23.33 22.71 -31.59
N THR A 475 -22.39 22.38 -32.49
CA THR A 475 -22.63 21.79 -33.82
C THR A 475 -22.28 20.29 -33.90
N VAL A 476 -22.02 19.63 -32.77
CA VAL A 476 -21.77 18.18 -32.63
C VAL A 476 -22.71 17.66 -31.56
#